data_AF-A0A0B1THE0-F1
#
_entry.id   AF-A0A0B1THE0-F1
#
_cell.length_a   1.000
_cell.length_b   1.000
_cell.length_c   1.000
_cell.angle_alpha   90.00
_cell.angle_beta   90.00
_cell.angle_gamma   90.00
#
_symmetry.space_group_name_H-M   'P 1'
#
loop_
_entity.id
_entity.type
_entity.pdbx_description
1 polymer ?
#
loop_
_entity_poly.entity_id
_entity_poly.type
_entity_poly.pdbx_seq_one_letter_code
_entity_poly.pdbx_strand_id
1 'polypeptide(L)'
;MHWTSLLLRDVKTYFKTIWIIIAPIILLPVAFFGEEGKCAYCIFLMSCYWVGEVVPLGITSFLPIVLLPVLGILDVKNIAESYLNDTNMMFITSLMLSVAVEECQLHRRIALKMLTFVGAKPQWCVFH
;
A
#
# COMPACT_ATOMS: atom_id res chain seq x y z
N MET A 1 12.62 15.82 25.72
CA MET A 1 11.64 16.24 24.69
C MET A 1 11.24 15.07 23.80
N HIS A 2 10.99 13.89 24.39
CA HIS A 2 10.69 12.63 23.69
C HIS A 2 9.22 12.17 23.94
N TRP A 3 8.59 12.67 25.01
CA TRP A 3 7.23 12.31 25.43
C TRP A 3 6.12 13.00 24.63
N THR A 4 6.38 14.18 24.06
CA THR A 4 5.37 14.96 23.32
C THR A 4 5.06 14.36 21.95
N SER A 5 6.02 13.70 21.29
CA SER A 5 5.80 13.03 19.99
C SER A 5 5.06 11.69 20.13
N LEU A 6 5.19 11.00 21.27
CA LEU A 6 4.45 9.76 21.55
C LEU A 6 2.96 10.07 21.81
N LEU A 7 2.66 11.04 22.68
CA LEU A 7 1.28 11.46 22.95
C LEU A 7 0.56 12.01 21.71
N LEU A 8 1.26 12.78 20.87
CA LEU A 8 0.69 13.28 19.61
C LEU A 8 0.43 12.14 18.60
N ARG A 9 1.24 11.08 18.59
CA ARG A 9 0.97 9.89 17.78
C ARG A 9 -0.28 9.16 18.26
N ASP A 10 -0.44 8.99 19.57
CA ASP A 10 -1.56 8.25 20.14
C ASP A 10 -2.90 9.00 19.95
N VAL A 11 -2.92 10.32 20.17
CA VAL A 11 -4.11 11.16 19.92
C VAL A 11 -4.51 11.17 18.45
N LYS A 12 -3.53 11.29 17.54
CA LYS A 12 -3.78 11.27 16.09
C LYS A 12 -4.25 9.89 15.62
N THR A 13 -3.78 8.81 16.26
CA THR A 13 -4.20 7.42 16.00
C THR A 13 -5.62 7.16 16.52
N TYR A 14 -5.98 7.64 17.71
CA TYR A 14 -7.34 7.54 18.23
C TYR A 14 -8.37 8.30 17.39
N PHE A 15 -8.06 9.54 17.00
CA PHE A 15 -8.94 10.34 16.14
C PHE A 15 -9.13 9.69 14.77
N LYS A 16 -8.07 9.05 14.26
CA LYS A 16 -8.04 8.23 13.05
C LYS A 16 -8.95 7.00 13.18
N THR A 17 -8.83 6.21 14.23
CA THR A 17 -9.69 5.03 14.49
C THR A 17 -11.17 5.42 14.64
N ILE A 18 -11.46 6.55 15.28
CA ILE A 18 -12.82 7.08 15.41
C ILE A 18 -13.37 7.48 14.04
N TRP A 19 -12.57 8.13 13.19
CA TRP A 19 -12.95 8.47 11.81
C TRP A 19 -13.21 7.23 10.94
N ILE A 20 -12.48 6.12 11.17
CA ILE A 20 -12.72 4.84 10.48
C ILE A 20 -14.11 4.27 10.75
N ILE A 21 -14.62 4.44 11.96
CA ILE A 21 -15.91 3.87 12.34
C ILE A 21 -17.05 4.83 11.95
N ILE A 22 -16.80 6.13 12.02
CA ILE A 22 -17.80 7.17 11.71
C ILE A 22 -18.07 7.28 10.21
N ALA A 23 -17.04 7.23 9.35
CA ALA A 23 -17.21 7.32 7.90
C ALA A 23 -18.18 6.29 7.31
N PRO A 24 -18.09 4.98 7.60
CA PRO A 24 -19.04 3.98 7.07
C PRO A 24 -20.45 4.14 7.64
N ILE A 25 -20.60 4.62 8.89
CA ILE A 25 -21.90 4.83 9.56
C ILE A 25 -22.63 6.05 8.98
N ILE A 26 -21.93 7.14 8.72
CA ILE A 26 -22.51 8.35 8.12
C ILE A 26 -22.92 8.10 6.66
N LEU A 27 -22.15 7.28 5.94
CA LEU A 27 -22.36 7.04 4.52
C LEU A 27 -23.44 5.95 4.28
N LEU A 28 -23.78 5.15 5.30
CA LEU A 28 -24.75 4.03 5.25
C LEU A 28 -26.13 4.38 4.66
N PRO A 29 -26.70 5.60 4.86
CA PRO A 29 -27.95 6.03 4.23
C PRO A 29 -27.87 6.09 2.70
N VAL A 30 -26.68 6.28 2.11
CA VAL A 30 -26.47 6.39 0.66
C VAL A 30 -26.58 5.01 -0.03
N ALA A 31 -26.32 3.92 0.70
CA ALA A 31 -26.42 2.55 0.16
C ALA A 31 -27.87 2.12 -0.15
N PHE A 32 -28.88 2.87 0.32
CA PHE A 32 -30.30 2.57 0.10
C PHE A 32 -30.88 3.13 -1.22
N PHE A 33 -30.10 3.91 -1.99
CA PHE A 33 -30.58 4.55 -3.23
C PHE A 33 -30.47 3.68 -4.51
N GLY A 34 -30.08 2.41 -4.41
CA GLY A 34 -29.95 1.47 -5.53
C GLY A 34 -28.52 0.97 -5.76
N GLU A 35 -28.28 0.22 -6.84
CA GLU A 35 -26.96 -0.36 -7.15
C GLU A 35 -25.89 0.71 -7.42
N GLU A 36 -26.25 1.78 -8.13
CA GLU A 36 -25.36 2.92 -8.40
C GLU A 36 -24.95 3.65 -7.12
N GLY A 37 -25.86 3.76 -6.15
CA GLY A 37 -25.62 4.38 -4.85
C GLY A 37 -24.61 3.61 -4.01
N LYS A 38 -24.59 2.27 -4.11
CA LYS A 38 -23.62 1.42 -3.42
C LYS A 38 -22.21 1.54 -4.02
N CYS A 39 -22.09 1.71 -5.34
CA CYS A 39 -20.80 1.99 -5.98
C CYS A 39 -20.25 3.37 -5.55
N ALA A 40 -21.10 4.39 -5.56
CA ALA A 40 -20.74 5.73 -5.10
C ALA A 40 -20.31 5.72 -3.62
N TYR A 41 -21.02 4.96 -2.78
CA TYR A 41 -20.65 4.72 -1.38
C TYR A 41 -19.20 4.20 -1.28
N CYS A 42 -18.85 3.13 -1.99
CA CYS A 42 -17.48 2.59 -1.98
C CYS A 42 -16.41 3.61 -2.37
N ILE A 43 -16.64 4.40 -3.43
CA ILE A 43 -15.68 5.40 -3.92
C ILE A 43 -15.49 6.53 -2.90
N PHE A 44 -16.58 7.05 -2.33
CA PHE A 44 -16.50 8.09 -1.31
C PHE A 44 -15.80 7.60 -0.05
N LEU A 45 -16.10 6.37 0.38
CA LEU A 45 -15.49 5.76 1.55
C LEU A 45 -13.98 5.56 1.34
N MET A 46 -13.58 5.10 0.15
CA MET A 46 -12.18 5.04 -0.28
C MET A 46 -11.51 6.40 -0.26
N SER A 47 -12.16 7.43 -0.81
CA SER A 47 -11.64 8.81 -0.83
C SER A 47 -11.43 9.37 0.58
N CYS A 48 -12.40 9.17 1.48
CA CYS A 48 -12.27 9.57 2.88
C CYS A 48 -11.12 8.85 3.58
N TYR A 49 -10.92 7.55 3.32
CA TYR A 49 -9.80 6.80 3.89
C TYR A 49 -8.44 7.24 3.36
N TRP A 50 -8.38 7.62 2.09
CA TRP A 50 -7.15 8.09 1.46
C TRP A 50 -6.70 9.44 2.04
N VAL A 51 -7.65 10.39 2.19
CA VAL A 51 -7.38 11.73 2.76
C VAL A 51 -7.06 11.67 4.25
N GLY A 52 -7.68 10.73 4.98
CA GLY A 52 -7.42 10.57 6.41
C GLY A 52 -6.06 9.94 6.76
N GLU A 53 -5.33 9.39 5.77
CA GLU A 53 -4.13 8.57 5.96
C GLU A 53 -4.27 7.59 7.13
N VAL A 54 -5.48 7.05 7.31
CA VAL A 54 -5.86 6.40 8.55
C VAL A 54 -5.27 4.99 8.64
N VAL A 55 -5.05 4.41 7.46
CA VAL A 55 -4.59 3.06 7.22
C VAL A 55 -3.46 3.16 6.18
N PRO A 56 -2.39 2.33 6.26
CA PRO A 56 -1.36 2.30 5.22
C PRO A 56 -1.99 2.08 3.84
N LEU A 57 -1.51 2.84 2.86
CA LEU A 57 -2.04 2.93 1.48
C LEU A 57 -2.27 1.56 0.83
N GLY A 58 -1.45 0.55 1.17
CA GLY A 58 -1.63 -0.81 0.68
C GLY A 58 -2.96 -1.42 1.12
N ILE A 59 -3.33 -1.29 2.39
CA ILE A 59 -4.56 -1.88 2.94
C ILE A 59 -5.80 -1.12 2.45
N THR A 60 -5.73 0.20 2.30
CA THR A 60 -6.84 0.98 1.72
C THR A 60 -7.12 0.54 0.29
N SER A 61 -6.09 0.25 -0.52
CA SER A 61 -6.27 -0.24 -1.90
C SER A 61 -6.97 -1.60 -1.98
N PHE A 62 -6.88 -2.44 -0.95
CA PHE A 62 -7.60 -3.72 -0.87
C PHE A 62 -9.02 -3.59 -0.32
N LEU A 63 -9.36 -2.50 0.37
CA LEU A 63 -10.68 -2.28 0.93
C LEU A 63 -11.87 -2.49 -0.06
N PRO A 64 -11.84 -2.04 -1.33
CA PRO A 64 -12.96 -2.20 -2.25
C PRO A 64 -13.18 -3.67 -2.61
N ILE A 65 -12.13 -4.51 -2.64
CA ILE A 65 -12.27 -5.94 -2.93
C ILE A 65 -13.11 -6.68 -1.90
N VAL A 66 -13.17 -6.16 -0.67
CA VAL A 66 -13.98 -6.71 0.42
C VAL A 66 -15.34 -6.00 0.52
N LEU A 67 -15.37 -4.67 0.33
CA LEU A 67 -16.61 -3.90 0.48
C LEU A 67 -17.63 -4.14 -0.65
N LEU A 68 -17.17 -4.20 -1.91
CA LEU A 68 -18.05 -4.44 -3.06
C LEU A 68 -18.84 -5.77 -3.01
N PRO A 69 -18.23 -6.92 -2.66
CA PRO A 69 -18.98 -8.17 -2.53
C PRO A 69 -19.87 -8.19 -1.28
N VAL A 70 -19.45 -7.56 -0.17
CA VAL A 70 -20.29 -7.44 1.05
C VAL A 70 -21.55 -6.61 0.77
N LEU A 71 -21.46 -5.59 -0.08
CA LEU A 71 -22.60 -4.79 -0.53
C LEU A 71 -23.45 -5.48 -1.61
N GLY A 72 -23.00 -6.64 -2.12
CA GLY A 72 -23.72 -7.49 -3.08
C GLY A 72 -23.84 -6.89 -4.49
N ILE A 73 -22.90 -6.01 -4.88
CA ILE A 73 -22.97 -5.25 -6.16
C ILE A 73 -22.26 -5.99 -7.29
N LEU A 74 -21.09 -6.57 -6.98
CA LEU A 74 -20.27 -7.31 -7.95
C LEU A 74 -19.80 -8.63 -7.35
N ASP A 75 -19.75 -9.65 -8.20
CA ASP A 75 -19.20 -10.96 -7.84
C ASP A 75 -17.70 -10.89 -7.58
N VAL A 76 -17.22 -11.63 -6.57
CA VAL A 76 -15.83 -11.62 -6.10
C VAL A 76 -14.86 -11.94 -7.24
N LYS A 77 -15.27 -12.84 -8.14
CA LYS A 77 -14.48 -13.25 -9.30
C LYS A 77 -14.18 -12.08 -10.24
N ASN A 78 -15.18 -11.29 -10.58
CA ASN A 78 -15.03 -10.15 -11.52
C ASN A 78 -14.16 -9.04 -10.93
N ILE A 79 -14.27 -8.82 -9.61
CA ILE A 79 -13.45 -7.83 -8.91
C ILE A 79 -12.00 -8.31 -8.82
N ALA A 80 -11.78 -9.59 -8.53
CA ALA A 80 -10.44 -10.18 -8.49
C ALA A 80 -9.75 -10.10 -9.86
N GLU A 81 -10.45 -10.36 -10.96
CA GLU A 81 -9.92 -10.18 -12.32
C GLU A 81 -9.56 -8.71 -12.60
N SER A 82 -10.40 -7.77 -12.21
CA SER A 82 -10.13 -6.32 -12.40
C SER A 82 -9.01 -5.78 -11.49
N TYR A 83 -8.82 -6.38 -10.31
CA TYR A 83 -7.78 -5.95 -9.38
C TYR A 83 -6.43 -6.61 -9.66
N LEU A 84 -6.43 -7.87 -10.09
CA LEU A 84 -5.22 -8.62 -10.49
C LEU A 84 -4.95 -8.49 -12.00
N ASN A 85 -5.17 -7.30 -12.55
CA ASN A 85 -4.78 -6.98 -13.91
C ASN A 85 -3.25 -7.10 -14.10
N ASP A 86 -2.82 -7.29 -15.35
CA ASP A 86 -1.41 -7.50 -15.72
C ASP A 86 -0.47 -6.46 -15.07
N THR A 87 -0.89 -5.20 -14.99
CA THR A 87 -0.10 -4.12 -14.37
C THR A 87 0.18 -4.35 -12.88
N ASN A 88 -0.83 -4.75 -12.10
CA ASN A 88 -0.66 -4.99 -10.66
C ASN A 88 0.19 -6.25 -10.42
N MET A 89 0.03 -7.29 -11.25
CA MET A 89 0.91 -8.46 -11.21
C MET A 89 2.35 -8.13 -11.60
N MET A 90 2.58 -7.31 -12.62
CA MET A 90 3.93 -6.84 -12.98
C MET A 90 4.58 -6.06 -11.85
N PHE A 91 3.82 -5.23 -11.14
CA PHE A 91 4.34 -4.52 -9.97
C PHE A 91 4.75 -5.49 -8.86
N ILE A 92 3.88 -6.44 -8.49
CA ILE A 92 4.18 -7.43 -7.45
C ILE A 92 5.39 -8.28 -7.83
N THR A 93 5.46 -8.76 -9.07
CA THR A 93 6.59 -9.56 -9.56
C THR A 93 7.88 -8.76 -9.60
N SER A 94 7.84 -7.46 -9.92
CA SER A 94 9.03 -6.58 -9.86
C SER A 94 9.55 -6.42 -8.42
N LEU A 95 8.66 -6.27 -7.44
CA LEU A 95 9.03 -6.19 -6.03
C LEU A 95 9.61 -7.52 -5.54
N MET A 96 8.96 -8.64 -5.88
CA MET A 96 9.46 -9.98 -5.54
C MET A 96 10.83 -10.24 -6.18
N LEU A 97 11.03 -9.84 -7.43
CA LEU A 97 12.32 -9.96 -8.12
C LEU A 97 13.39 -9.11 -7.44
N SER A 98 13.06 -7.88 -7.03
CA SER A 98 13.98 -7.02 -6.29
C SER A 98 14.47 -7.68 -5.00
N VAL A 99 13.54 -8.26 -4.22
CA VAL A 99 13.88 -8.97 -2.97
C VAL A 99 14.68 -10.24 -3.26
N ALA A 100 14.31 -11.01 -4.29
CA ALA A 100 15.05 -12.21 -4.67
C ALA A 100 16.50 -11.90 -5.07
N VAL A 101 16.74 -10.77 -5.75
CA VAL A 101 18.09 -10.29 -6.12
C VAL A 101 18.89 -9.86 -4.89
N GLU A 102 18.23 -9.25 -3.90
CA GLU A 102 18.82 -8.85 -2.62
C GLU A 102 19.28 -10.07 -1.81
N GLU A 103 18.43 -11.09 -1.67
CA GLU A 103 18.71 -12.35 -0.98
C GLU A 103 19.80 -13.18 -1.67
N CYS A 104 19.88 -13.14 -3.00
CA CYS A 104 20.98 -13.74 -3.75
C CYS A 104 22.34 -13.05 -3.51
N GLN A 105 22.38 -11.97 -2.72
CA GLN A 105 23.55 -11.13 -2.47
C GLN A 105 24.25 -10.72 -3.78
N LEU A 106 23.45 -10.58 -4.85
CA LEU A 106 23.96 -10.33 -6.19
C LEU A 106 24.73 -9.01 -6.22
N HIS A 107 24.27 -8.02 -5.45
CA HIS A 107 24.95 -6.75 -5.24
C HIS A 107 26.38 -6.92 -4.72
N ARG A 108 26.61 -7.81 -3.73
CA ARG A 108 27.94 -8.09 -3.18
C ARG A 108 28.82 -8.83 -4.17
N ARG A 109 28.26 -9.78 -4.92
CA ARG A 109 28.99 -10.52 -5.97
C ARG A 109 29.43 -9.61 -7.13
N ILE A 110 28.57 -8.69 -7.55
CA ILE A 110 28.88 -7.69 -8.58
C ILE A 110 29.93 -6.71 -8.06
N ALA A 111 29.79 -6.19 -6.84
CA ALA A 111 30.75 -5.28 -6.22
C ALA A 111 32.15 -5.90 -6.13
N LEU A 112 32.26 -7.14 -5.64
CA LEU A 112 33.52 -7.88 -5.56
C LEU A 112 34.14 -8.14 -6.95
N LYS A 113 33.30 -8.44 -7.95
CA LYS A 113 33.75 -8.67 -9.33
C LYS A 113 34.28 -7.38 -9.97
N MET A 114 33.63 -6.25 -9.74
CA MET A 114 34.12 -4.93 -10.16
C MET A 114 35.42 -4.55 -9.45
N LEU A 115 35.52 -4.78 -8.14
CA LEU A 115 36.76 -4.59 -7.34
C LEU A 115 37.93 -5.43 -7.89
N THR A 116 37.67 -6.67 -8.28
CA THR A 116 38.71 -7.54 -8.84
C THR A 116 39.09 -7.14 -10.27
N PHE A 117 38.13 -6.65 -11.06
CA PHE A 117 38.34 -6.20 -12.44
C PHE A 117 39.11 -4.88 -12.52
N VAL A 118 38.84 -3.93 -11.61
CA VAL A 118 39.62 -2.68 -11.44
C VAL A 118 41.02 -2.98 -10.87
N GLY A 119 41.21 -4.16 -10.28
CA GLY A 119 42.47 -4.63 -9.71
C GLY A 119 42.66 -4.14 -8.28
N ALA A 120 43.14 -5.02 -7.40
CA ALA A 120 43.42 -4.75 -5.97
C ALA A 120 44.62 -3.82 -5.73
N LYS A 121 44.84 -2.82 -6.58
CA LYS A 121 45.83 -1.76 -6.34
C LYS A 121 45.11 -0.56 -5.71
N PRO A 122 45.24 -0.33 -4.39
CA PRO A 122 44.55 0.73 -3.65
C PRO A 122 45.02 2.16 -4.00
N GLN A 123 45.75 2.34 -5.10
CA GLN A 123 46.33 3.61 -5.53
C GLN A 123 45.30 4.56 -6.16
N TRP A 124 44.11 4.06 -6.51
CA TRP A 124 43.06 4.82 -7.19
C TRP A 124 41.85 5.14 -6.30
N CYS A 125 41.82 4.69 -5.03
CA CYS A 125 40.66 4.81 -4.14
C CYS A 125 40.82 5.86 -3.02
N VAL A 126 41.94 6.58 -2.97
CA VAL A 126 42.08 7.78 -2.13
C VAL A 126 41.97 9.01 -3.02
N PHE A 127 40.78 9.59 -3.08
CA PHE A 127 40.57 10.94 -3.59
C PHE A 127 41.27 11.93 -2.65
N HIS A 128 42.14 12.77 -3.22
CA HIS A 128 42.50 14.07 -2.65
C HIS A 128 41.46 15.12 -3.08
#